data_AF-A0A1G1TK59-F1
#
_entry.id   AF-A0A1G1TK59-F1
#
_cell.length_a   1.000
_cell.length_b   1.000
_cell.length_c   1.000
_cell.angle_alpha   90.00
_cell.angle_beta   90.00
_cell.angle_gamma   90.00
#
_symmetry.space_group_name_H-M   'P 1'
#
loop_
_entity.id
_entity.type
_entity.pdbx_description
1 polymer ?
#
loop_
_entity_poly.entity_id
_entity_poly.type
_entity_poly.pdbx_seq_one_letter_code
_entity_poly.pdbx_strand_id
1 'polypeptide(L)'
;MPAARDLTGLKGVRVQILNVPLTDPNTLYIGLNDRDKAWHDLYKLSLATGEKTLVRQNNDRIGSWVFDWNDQLRLAARSNPDGSTEWLRVEGAQLTPFYKTTIDEQSNVEGFAKDNQRVYLATNRGGARDLAEIVLLDPATGQEQPYQADPLKRVDVGELMLSEKTHEPVYVGFEDDRLRRVWKDKAFEQDFANVSRSCRGWTCARYRTPPTSGYGCSRPARPPSPAWPTSSTAKPSSSPSSTKHGPSCTPPTWPT
;
A
#
# COMPACT_ATOMS: atom_id res chain seq x y z
N MET A 1 -25.42 -8.92 3.86
CA MET A 1 -24.03 -8.92 4.39
C MET A 1 -24.07 -9.42 5.82
N PRO A 2 -23.11 -10.26 6.27
CA PRO A 2 -23.05 -10.66 7.67
C PRO A 2 -22.85 -9.45 8.58
N ALA A 3 -23.30 -9.55 9.84
CA ALA A 3 -23.09 -8.51 10.82
C ALA A 3 -21.58 -8.28 11.04
N ALA A 4 -21.16 -7.02 11.04
CA ALA A 4 -19.77 -6.67 11.33
C ALA A 4 -19.44 -7.05 12.79
N ARG A 5 -18.29 -7.68 12.99
CA ARG A 5 -17.75 -8.07 14.30
C ARG A 5 -16.45 -7.33 14.54
N ASP A 6 -16.33 -6.67 15.68
CA ASP A 6 -15.04 -6.13 16.15
C ASP A 6 -14.16 -7.30 16.64
N LEU A 7 -13.04 -7.51 15.96
CA LEU A 7 -12.07 -8.55 16.31
C LEU A 7 -11.06 -8.10 17.37
N THR A 8 -10.97 -6.80 17.63
CA THR A 8 -10.01 -6.25 18.59
C THR A 8 -10.62 -6.12 19.97
N GLY A 9 -11.86 -5.61 20.05
CA GLY A 9 -12.56 -5.31 21.30
C GLY A 9 -11.97 -4.11 22.06
N LEU A 10 -11.09 -3.32 21.44
CA LEU A 10 -10.32 -2.26 22.08
C LEU A 10 -10.99 -0.89 21.89
N LYS A 11 -10.99 -0.07 22.94
CA LYS A 11 -11.52 1.30 22.91
C LYS A 11 -10.38 2.32 23.03
N GLY A 12 -10.44 3.39 22.25
CA GLY A 12 -9.41 4.45 22.28
C GLY A 12 -8.04 3.98 21.75
N VAL A 13 -8.02 2.94 20.93
CA VAL A 13 -6.83 2.36 20.32
C VAL A 13 -6.92 2.51 18.81
N ARG A 14 -5.84 2.94 18.19
CA ARG A 14 -5.68 2.93 16.74
C ARG A 14 -5.19 1.54 16.33
N VAL A 15 -5.88 0.98 15.34
CA VAL A 15 -5.55 -0.31 14.73
C VAL A 15 -5.08 -0.03 13.31
N GLN A 16 -3.98 -0.67 12.90
CA GLN A 16 -3.47 -0.61 11.53
C GLN A 16 -3.33 -2.03 11.01
N ILE A 17 -3.73 -2.28 9.76
CA ILE A 17 -3.34 -3.52 9.07
C ILE A 17 -1.95 -3.31 8.52
N LEU A 18 -1.00 -4.13 8.96
CA LEU A 18 0.41 -4.03 8.58
C LEU A 18 0.78 -5.09 7.54
N ASN A 19 0.17 -6.27 7.59
CA ASN A 19 0.28 -7.27 6.52
C ASN A 19 -0.97 -8.16 6.47
N VAL A 20 -1.29 -8.65 5.27
CA VAL A 20 -2.35 -9.62 4.98
C VAL A 20 -1.69 -10.84 4.33
N PRO A 21 -1.31 -11.85 5.12
CA PRO A 21 -0.57 -12.99 4.61
C PRO A 21 -1.31 -13.76 3.54
N LEU A 22 -0.63 -14.06 2.43
CA LEU A 22 -1.14 -14.99 1.43
C LEU A 22 -0.91 -16.44 1.86
N THR A 23 0.12 -16.70 2.69
CA THR A 23 0.42 -18.05 3.19
C THR A 23 -0.51 -18.50 4.31
N ASP A 24 -1.21 -17.58 4.98
CA ASP A 24 -2.12 -17.86 6.10
C ASP A 24 -3.36 -16.94 6.04
N PRO A 25 -4.40 -17.29 5.26
CA PRO A 25 -5.58 -16.44 5.05
C PRO A 25 -6.44 -16.22 6.30
N ASN A 26 -6.23 -16.97 7.38
CA ASN A 26 -6.95 -16.78 8.65
C ASN A 26 -6.26 -15.76 9.57
N THR A 27 -5.16 -15.17 9.13
CA THR A 27 -4.34 -14.27 9.93
C THR A 27 -4.30 -12.85 9.35
N LEU A 28 -4.19 -11.86 10.22
CA LEU A 28 -3.68 -10.52 9.89
C LEU A 28 -2.50 -10.15 10.78
N TYR A 29 -1.53 -9.40 10.24
CA TYR A 29 -0.60 -8.66 11.08
C TYR A 29 -1.14 -7.26 11.29
N ILE A 30 -1.27 -6.85 12.55
CA ILE A 30 -1.84 -5.56 12.92
C ILE A 30 -0.93 -4.78 13.86
N GLY A 31 -0.98 -3.46 13.75
CA GLY A 31 -0.37 -2.53 14.69
C GLY A 31 -1.39 -2.07 15.73
N LEU A 32 -1.04 -2.14 17.01
CA LEU A 32 -1.86 -1.64 18.13
C LEU A 32 -1.06 -0.66 19.00
N ASN A 33 -1.64 0.50 19.30
CA ASN A 33 -1.03 1.55 20.12
C ASN A 33 -1.74 1.69 21.49
N ASP A 34 -2.13 0.57 22.08
CA ASP A 34 -2.79 0.51 23.38
C ASP A 34 -1.81 0.74 24.53
N ARG A 35 -0.60 0.17 24.43
CA ARG A 35 0.49 0.36 25.39
C ARG A 35 1.10 1.77 25.35
N ASP A 36 1.41 2.26 24.16
CA ASP A 36 1.98 3.58 23.91
C ASP A 36 1.23 4.22 22.73
N LYS A 37 0.68 5.42 22.91
CA LYS A 37 -0.13 6.06 21.87
C LYS A 37 0.68 6.51 20.66
N ALA A 38 1.99 6.72 20.81
CA ALA A 38 2.88 7.12 19.73
C ALA A 38 3.31 5.92 18.87
N TRP A 39 3.43 4.73 19.46
CA TRP A 39 4.06 3.57 18.79
C TRP A 39 3.15 2.35 18.77
N HIS A 40 3.02 1.75 17.59
CA HIS A 40 2.21 0.55 17.43
C HIS A 40 3.09 -0.68 17.65
N ASP A 41 2.72 -1.50 18.62
CA ASP A 41 3.23 -2.86 18.78
C ASP A 41 2.65 -3.75 17.66
N LEU A 42 3.43 -4.69 17.17
CA LEU A 42 3.06 -5.61 16.09
C LEU A 42 2.47 -6.89 16.67
N TYR A 43 1.24 -7.21 16.27
CA TYR A 43 0.51 -8.41 16.67
C TYR A 43 0.13 -9.26 15.46
N LYS A 44 0.06 -10.58 15.68
CA LYS A 44 -0.63 -11.54 14.81
C LYS A 44 -2.07 -11.69 15.32
N LEU A 45 -3.07 -11.43 14.49
CA LEU A 45 -4.49 -11.53 14.80
C LEU A 45 -5.10 -12.73 14.06
N SER A 46 -5.77 -13.62 14.78
CA SER A 46 -6.63 -14.66 14.22
C SER A 46 -7.99 -14.10 13.83
N LEU A 47 -8.39 -14.25 12.57
CA LEU A 47 -9.69 -13.80 12.07
C LEU A 47 -10.85 -14.64 12.60
N ALA A 48 -10.65 -15.95 12.78
CA ALA A 48 -11.67 -16.84 13.34
C ALA A 48 -11.98 -16.51 14.81
N THR A 49 -10.94 -16.37 15.64
CA THR A 49 -11.09 -16.29 17.10
C THR A 49 -11.06 -14.86 17.64
N GLY A 50 -10.36 -13.93 16.97
CA GLY A 50 -10.06 -12.59 17.50
C GLY A 50 -8.87 -12.57 18.48
N GLU A 51 -8.19 -13.71 18.64
CA GLU A 51 -6.99 -13.83 19.47
C GLU A 51 -5.83 -13.03 18.86
N LYS A 52 -5.10 -12.32 19.72
CA LYS A 52 -3.95 -11.50 19.36
C LYS A 52 -2.70 -12.03 20.03
N THR A 53 -1.69 -12.39 19.24
CA THR A 53 -0.37 -12.81 19.73
C THR A 53 0.63 -11.70 19.47
N LEU A 54 1.33 -11.23 20.50
CA LEU A 54 2.39 -10.23 20.35
C LEU A 54 3.55 -10.81 19.53
N VAL A 55 3.91 -10.16 18.44
CA VAL A 55 5.05 -10.53 17.58
C VAL A 55 6.26 -9.67 17.94
N ARG A 56 6.07 -8.35 18.02
CA ARG A 56 7.11 -7.40 18.41
C ARG A 56 6.51 -6.26 19.22
N GLN A 57 7.06 -6.03 20.41
CA GLN A 57 6.85 -4.80 21.13
C GLN A 57 7.75 -3.71 20.53
N ASN A 58 7.18 -2.55 20.24
CA ASN A 58 7.87 -1.44 19.57
C ASN A 58 8.50 -0.51 20.61
N ASN A 59 9.75 -0.81 20.98
CA ASN A 59 10.57 0.05 21.85
C ASN A 59 11.56 0.90 21.03
N ASP A 60 11.70 0.61 19.73
CA ASP A 60 12.72 1.19 18.84
C ASP A 60 12.17 2.31 17.93
N ARG A 61 10.94 2.76 18.19
CA ARG A 61 10.25 3.83 17.45
C ARG A 61 10.04 3.49 15.97
N ILE A 62 9.73 2.23 15.70
CA ILE A 62 9.48 1.74 14.35
C ILE A 62 8.17 2.29 13.82
N GLY A 63 8.23 2.93 12.66
CA GLY A 63 7.07 3.49 11.95
C GLY A 63 6.54 2.59 10.84
N SER A 64 7.37 1.69 10.31
CA SER A 64 6.98 0.78 9.23
C SER A 64 7.60 -0.60 9.41
N TRP A 65 6.85 -1.63 9.04
CA TRP A 65 7.26 -3.03 9.02
C TRP A 65 7.03 -3.60 7.63
N VAL A 66 8.02 -4.29 7.07
CA VAL A 66 7.93 -4.87 5.72
C VAL A 66 8.09 -6.38 5.81
N PHE A 67 7.12 -7.06 5.22
CA PHE A 67 7.09 -8.50 5.07
C PHE A 67 7.52 -8.89 3.66
N ASP A 68 8.11 -10.06 3.53
CA ASP A 68 8.53 -10.61 2.24
C ASP A 68 7.46 -11.50 1.61
N TRP A 69 7.78 -12.10 0.46
CA TRP A 69 6.84 -12.95 -0.27
C TRP A 69 6.47 -14.26 0.46
N ASN A 70 7.17 -14.59 1.55
CA ASN A 70 6.90 -15.71 2.42
C ASN A 70 6.25 -15.27 3.75
N ASP A 71 5.72 -14.04 3.79
CA ASP A 71 5.08 -13.43 4.95
C ASP A 71 5.99 -13.40 6.20
N GLN A 72 7.31 -13.37 5.98
CA GLN A 72 8.28 -13.20 7.05
C GLN A 72 8.55 -11.72 7.27
N LEU A 73 8.62 -11.28 8.53
CA LEU A 73 9.02 -9.91 8.87
C LEU A 73 10.52 -9.74 8.58
N ARG A 74 10.88 -8.89 7.62
CA ARG A 74 12.25 -8.78 7.13
C ARG A 74 12.87 -7.41 7.29
N LEU A 75 12.09 -6.33 7.15
CA LEU A 75 12.61 -4.97 7.26
C LEU A 75 11.73 -4.12 8.17
N ALA A 76 12.32 -3.05 8.68
CA ALA A 76 11.65 -2.01 9.44
C ALA A 76 12.19 -0.64 9.03
N ALA A 77 11.41 0.41 9.27
CA ALA A 77 11.87 1.78 9.12
C ALA A 77 11.49 2.65 10.31
N ARG A 78 12.32 3.63 10.61
CA ARG A 78 12.04 4.66 11.63
C ARG A 78 12.56 6.03 11.19
N SER A 79 11.92 7.07 11.71
CA SER A 79 12.43 8.43 11.66
C SER A 79 13.16 8.73 12.97
N ASN A 80 14.37 9.27 12.86
CA ASN A 80 15.22 9.63 14.00
C ASN A 80 14.94 11.05 14.49
N PRO A 81 15.36 11.41 15.72
CA PRO A 81 15.19 12.75 16.25
C PRO A 81 15.85 13.87 15.42
N ASP A 82 16.86 13.55 14.62
CA ASP A 82 17.54 14.47 13.69
C ASP A 82 16.77 14.66 12.36
N GLY A 83 15.61 14.03 12.21
CA GLY A 83 14.80 14.07 10.99
C GLY A 83 15.21 13.05 9.92
N SER A 84 16.32 12.33 10.11
CA SER A 84 16.73 11.29 9.17
C SER A 84 15.80 10.07 9.20
N THR A 85 15.71 9.35 8.09
CA THR A 85 15.01 8.06 8.03
C THR A 85 16.02 6.93 7.88
N GLU A 86 15.85 5.85 8.65
CA GLU A 86 16.67 4.64 8.57
C GLU A 86 15.81 3.43 8.20
N TRP A 87 16.34 2.60 7.30
CA TRP A 87 15.86 1.25 7.06
C TRP A 87 16.76 0.24 7.76
N LEU A 88 16.10 -0.73 8.40
CA LEU A 88 16.68 -1.73 9.29
C LEU A 88 16.34 -3.12 8.76
N ARG A 89 17.31 -4.03 8.77
CA ARG A 89 17.07 -5.47 8.65
C ARG A 89 16.56 -6.01 9.97
N VAL A 90 15.57 -6.90 9.91
CA VAL A 90 15.01 -7.61 11.07
C VAL A 90 15.57 -9.02 11.10
N GLU A 91 16.34 -9.34 12.14
CA GLU A 91 17.00 -10.65 12.32
C GLU A 91 16.70 -11.17 13.73
N GLY A 92 15.60 -11.90 13.87
CA GLY A 92 15.07 -12.23 15.19
C GLY A 92 14.73 -10.94 15.94
N ALA A 93 15.34 -10.72 17.11
CA ALA A 93 15.14 -9.50 17.90
C ALA A 93 16.05 -8.33 17.47
N GLN A 94 17.06 -8.60 16.63
CA GLN A 94 18.03 -7.60 16.18
C GLN A 94 17.42 -6.70 15.10
N LEU A 95 17.68 -5.39 15.19
CA LEU A 95 17.41 -4.40 14.16
C LEU A 95 18.72 -3.77 13.69
N THR A 96 19.12 -4.06 12.45
CA THR A 96 20.43 -3.66 11.91
C THR A 96 20.27 -2.63 10.80
N PRO A 97 20.71 -1.37 10.97
CA PRO A 97 20.64 -0.36 9.92
C PRO A 97 21.39 -0.78 8.65
N PHE A 98 20.81 -0.53 7.48
CA PHE A 98 21.46 -0.77 6.18
C PHE A 98 21.26 0.38 5.18
N TYR A 99 20.31 1.28 5.44
CA TYR A 99 20.05 2.44 4.60
C TYR A 99 19.66 3.63 5.47
N LYS A 100 20.17 4.81 5.14
CA LYS A 100 19.82 6.07 5.82
C LYS A 100 19.65 7.19 4.80
N THR A 101 18.64 8.02 4.98
CA THR A 101 18.41 9.26 4.23
C THR A 101 18.39 10.45 5.19
N THR A 102 18.85 11.60 4.70
CA THR A 102 18.76 12.90 5.40
C THR A 102 17.33 13.44 5.36
N ILE A 103 17.11 14.62 5.95
CA ILE A 103 15.78 15.25 6.03
C ILE A 103 15.24 15.70 4.66
N ASP A 104 16.12 16.03 3.72
CA ASP A 104 15.77 16.46 2.36
C ASP A 104 15.72 15.29 1.36
N GLU A 105 15.93 14.07 1.86
CA GLU A 105 15.95 12.85 1.06
C GLU A 105 14.81 11.92 1.49
N GLN A 106 14.22 11.25 0.50
CA GLN A 106 13.15 10.27 0.67
C GLN A 106 13.64 8.86 0.35
N SER A 107 13.10 7.87 1.07
CA SER A 107 13.27 6.46 0.75
C SER A 107 12.01 5.67 1.09
N ASN A 108 11.55 4.84 0.16
CA ASN A 108 10.42 3.94 0.35
C ASN A 108 10.71 2.56 -0.25
N VAL A 109 10.54 1.49 0.52
CA VAL A 109 10.59 0.12 -0.01
C VAL A 109 9.27 -0.20 -0.70
N GLU A 110 9.31 -0.36 -2.01
CA GLU A 110 8.15 -0.71 -2.83
C GLU A 110 7.79 -2.19 -2.72
N GLY A 111 8.77 -3.03 -2.39
CA GLY A 111 8.58 -4.46 -2.13
C GLY A 111 9.83 -5.28 -2.43
N PHE A 112 9.78 -6.56 -2.08
CA PHE A 112 10.84 -7.51 -2.41
C PHE A 112 10.84 -7.82 -3.90
N ALA A 113 12.03 -7.96 -4.48
CA ALA A 113 12.19 -8.52 -5.81
C ALA A 113 11.81 -10.01 -5.81
N LYS A 114 11.64 -10.58 -7.01
CA LYS A 114 11.27 -11.99 -7.20
C LYS A 114 12.22 -12.98 -6.51
N ASP A 115 13.50 -12.63 -6.38
CA ASP A 115 14.49 -13.44 -5.67
C ASP A 115 14.32 -13.46 -4.15
N ASN A 116 13.42 -12.63 -3.61
CA ASN A 116 13.13 -12.47 -2.18
C ASN A 116 14.34 -12.08 -1.31
N GLN A 117 15.40 -11.57 -1.94
CA GLN A 117 16.65 -11.14 -1.32
C GLN A 117 16.81 -9.62 -1.46
N ARG A 118 16.61 -9.10 -2.67
CA ARG A 118 16.72 -7.66 -2.97
C ARG A 118 15.36 -6.98 -2.83
N VAL A 119 15.38 -5.65 -2.70
CA VAL A 119 14.19 -4.82 -2.67
C VAL A 119 14.23 -3.76 -3.76
N TYR A 120 13.06 -3.46 -4.31
CA TYR A 120 12.87 -2.23 -5.06
C TYR A 120 12.70 -1.09 -4.06
N LEU A 121 13.59 -0.09 -4.15
CA LEU A 121 13.58 1.08 -3.29
C LEU A 121 13.38 2.32 -4.16
N ALA A 122 12.33 3.09 -3.90
CA ALA A 122 12.19 4.46 -4.40
C ALA A 122 13.05 5.39 -3.54
N THR A 123 13.97 6.14 -4.14
CA THR A 123 14.91 6.97 -3.39
C THR A 123 15.46 8.13 -4.23
N ASN A 124 15.70 9.28 -3.60
CA ASN A 124 16.55 10.35 -4.14
C ASN A 124 17.87 10.49 -3.34
N ARG A 125 18.25 9.48 -2.54
CA ARG A 125 19.46 9.54 -1.72
C ARG A 125 20.70 9.83 -2.56
N GLY A 126 21.52 10.76 -2.09
CA GLY A 126 22.81 11.16 -2.65
C GLY A 126 22.67 12.32 -3.63
N GLY A 127 23.71 13.17 -3.70
CA GLY A 127 23.67 14.40 -4.52
C GLY A 127 23.63 14.22 -6.04
N ALA A 128 23.59 12.98 -6.54
CA ALA A 128 23.45 12.69 -7.97
C ALA A 128 21.99 12.59 -8.43
N ARG A 129 21.03 12.49 -7.50
CA ARG A 129 19.61 12.31 -7.78
C ARG A 129 18.84 13.58 -7.41
N ASP A 130 18.47 14.35 -8.42
CA ASP A 130 17.54 15.47 -8.25
C ASP A 130 16.09 14.97 -8.10
N LEU A 131 15.75 13.91 -8.83
CA LEU A 131 14.45 13.24 -8.80
C LEU A 131 14.59 11.84 -8.23
N ALA A 132 13.61 11.39 -7.45
CA ALA A 132 13.55 10.03 -6.96
C ALA A 132 13.36 9.03 -8.10
N GLU A 133 14.11 7.94 -8.01
CA GLU A 133 14.10 6.83 -8.94
C GLU A 133 13.95 5.51 -8.19
N ILE A 134 13.60 4.44 -8.91
CA ILE A 134 13.67 3.09 -8.35
C ILE A 134 15.08 2.55 -8.55
N VAL A 135 15.66 2.06 -7.46
CA VAL A 135 16.84 1.20 -7.47
C VAL A 135 16.48 -0.20 -7.00
N LEU A 136 17.25 -1.18 -7.44
CA LEU A 136 17.28 -2.51 -6.87
C LEU A 136 18.42 -2.55 -5.84
N LEU A 137 18.07 -2.69 -4.57
CA LEU A 137 18.99 -2.67 -3.44
C LEU A 137 19.05 -4.05 -2.78
N ASP A 138 20.25 -4.52 -2.47
CA ASP A 138 20.45 -5.66 -1.57
C ASP A 138 20.61 -5.16 -0.11
N PRO A 139 19.66 -5.43 0.80
CA PRO A 139 19.77 -5.00 2.19
C PRO A 139 20.94 -5.63 2.96
N ALA A 140 21.44 -6.80 2.53
CA ALA A 140 22.53 -7.50 3.20
C ALA A 140 23.90 -6.87 2.88
N THR A 141 24.09 -6.39 1.66
CA THR A 141 25.38 -5.85 1.18
C THR A 141 25.37 -4.33 1.03
N GLY A 142 24.19 -3.70 0.95
CA GLY A 142 24.03 -2.28 0.64
C GLY A 142 24.25 -1.95 -0.84
N GLN A 143 24.44 -2.95 -1.71
CA GLN A 143 24.68 -2.72 -3.13
C GLN A 143 23.42 -2.21 -3.83
N GLU A 144 23.52 -1.05 -4.48
CA GLU A 144 22.47 -0.47 -5.32
C GLU A 144 22.72 -0.70 -6.80
N GLN A 145 21.65 -0.96 -7.55
CA GLN A 145 21.64 -0.99 -9.01
C GLN A 145 20.49 -0.12 -9.52
N PRO A 146 20.71 0.82 -10.45
CA PRO A 146 19.62 1.59 -11.05
C PRO A 146 18.58 0.67 -11.71
N TYR A 147 17.29 0.94 -11.51
CA TYR A 147 16.22 0.17 -12.13
C TYR A 147 15.34 1.03 -13.05
N GLN A 148 14.80 2.14 -12.55
CA GLN A 148 13.94 3.02 -13.35
C GLN A 148 13.90 4.45 -12.79
N ALA A 149 14.40 5.40 -13.56
CA ALA A 149 14.10 6.83 -13.42
C ALA A 149 12.99 7.26 -14.39
N ASP A 150 12.43 8.46 -14.22
CA ASP A 150 11.51 9.02 -15.22
C ASP A 150 12.20 9.13 -16.59
N PRO A 151 11.69 8.44 -17.64
CA PRO A 151 12.28 8.54 -18.97
C PRO A 151 12.29 9.98 -19.52
N LEU A 152 11.39 10.83 -19.04
CA LEU A 152 11.33 12.24 -19.43
C LEU A 152 12.13 13.17 -18.51
N LYS A 153 12.64 12.65 -17.37
CA LYS A 153 13.39 13.41 -16.35
C LYS A 153 12.64 14.66 -15.87
N ARG A 154 11.33 14.55 -15.66
CA ARG A 154 10.46 15.67 -15.26
C ARG A 154 9.98 15.57 -13.82
N VAL A 155 9.74 14.36 -13.34
CA VAL A 155 9.11 14.12 -12.04
C VAL A 155 9.77 12.95 -11.31
N ASP A 156 9.55 12.90 -10.00
CA ASP A 156 9.86 11.74 -9.16
C ASP A 156 9.09 10.50 -9.64
N VAL A 157 9.63 9.32 -9.34
CA VAL A 157 8.84 8.10 -9.42
C VAL A 157 7.67 8.15 -8.42
N GLY A 158 6.47 7.83 -8.89
CA GLY A 158 5.25 7.82 -8.06
C GLY A 158 4.93 6.46 -7.45
N GLU A 159 5.04 5.38 -8.23
CA GLU A 159 4.77 4.02 -7.72
C GLU A 159 5.48 2.93 -8.53
N LEU A 160 5.75 1.79 -7.89
CA LEU A 160 6.04 0.53 -8.56
C LEU A 160 4.92 -0.48 -8.27
N MET A 161 4.26 -0.97 -9.31
CA MET A 161 3.27 -2.03 -9.17
C MET A 161 3.96 -3.40 -9.33
N LEU A 162 3.97 -4.19 -8.25
CA LEU A 162 4.44 -5.57 -8.24
C LEU A 162 3.25 -6.54 -8.32
N SER A 163 3.40 -7.59 -9.14
CA SER A 163 2.42 -8.67 -9.22
C SER A 163 2.52 -9.56 -7.98
N GLU A 164 1.43 -9.68 -7.21
CA GLU A 164 1.35 -10.63 -6.09
C GLU A 164 1.43 -12.10 -6.54
N LYS A 165 1.20 -12.38 -7.83
CA LYS A 165 1.24 -13.74 -8.39
C LYS A 165 2.63 -14.14 -8.88
N THR A 166 3.34 -13.22 -9.54
CA THR A 166 4.63 -13.51 -10.19
C THR A 166 5.82 -12.88 -9.45
N HIS A 167 5.56 -11.96 -8.53
CA HIS A 167 6.53 -11.12 -7.82
C HIS A 167 7.38 -10.25 -8.74
N GLU A 168 6.90 -10.03 -9.96
CA GLU A 168 7.58 -9.23 -10.98
C GLU A 168 6.94 -7.84 -11.09
N PRO A 169 7.74 -6.82 -11.45
CA PRO A 169 7.23 -5.52 -11.86
C PRO A 169 6.22 -5.62 -13.00
N VAL A 170 5.07 -4.98 -12.81
CA VAL A 170 4.04 -4.83 -13.85
C VAL A 170 4.17 -3.48 -14.54
N TYR A 171 4.34 -2.40 -13.79
CA TYR A 171 4.69 -1.08 -14.33
C TYR A 171 5.29 -0.17 -13.27
N VAL A 172 5.96 0.89 -13.75
CA VAL A 172 6.37 2.05 -12.94
C VAL A 172 5.53 3.26 -13.32
N GLY A 173 4.96 3.94 -12.33
CA GLY A 173 4.10 5.11 -12.49
C GLY A 173 4.84 6.41 -12.21
N PHE A 174 4.55 7.44 -13.00
CA PHE A 174 5.06 8.80 -12.84
C PHE A 174 3.89 9.78 -12.79
N GLU A 175 3.73 10.47 -11.66
CA GLU A 175 2.71 11.49 -11.47
C GLU A 175 3.19 12.82 -12.05
N ASP A 176 2.80 13.06 -13.30
CA ASP A 176 3.05 14.30 -14.03
C ASP A 176 1.71 15.05 -14.19
N ASP A 177 1.53 15.85 -15.26
CA ASP A 177 0.22 16.41 -15.64
C ASP A 177 -0.90 15.34 -15.70
N ARG A 178 -0.51 14.09 -16.01
CA ARG A 178 -1.31 12.87 -15.89
C ARG A 178 -0.40 11.71 -15.49
N LEU A 179 -0.96 10.69 -14.85
CA LEU A 179 -0.23 9.46 -14.55
C LEU A 179 0.27 8.79 -15.84
N ARG A 180 1.59 8.81 -16.03
CA ARG A 180 2.30 8.07 -17.09
C ARG A 180 2.73 6.71 -16.53
N ARG A 181 2.58 5.66 -17.31
CA ARG A 181 3.00 4.30 -16.93
C ARG A 181 4.05 3.79 -17.89
N VAL A 182 5.16 3.28 -17.33
CA VAL A 182 6.13 2.48 -18.06
C VAL A 182 5.83 1.01 -17.76
N TRP A 183 5.12 0.37 -18.69
CA TRP A 183 4.72 -1.03 -18.57
C TRP A 183 5.91 -1.97 -18.72
N LYS A 184 5.99 -2.95 -17.82
CA LYS A 184 6.94 -4.06 -17.82
C LYS A 184 6.24 -5.35 -18.24
N ASP A 185 4.98 -5.52 -17.85
CA ASP A 185 4.11 -6.62 -18.29
C ASP A 185 3.19 -6.16 -19.44
N LYS A 186 3.40 -6.74 -20.62
CA LYS A 186 2.63 -6.44 -21.83
C LYS A 186 1.24 -7.07 -21.87
N ALA A 187 1.05 -8.21 -21.23
CA ALA A 187 -0.28 -8.81 -21.11
C ALA A 187 -1.15 -7.92 -20.21
N PHE A 188 -0.60 -7.48 -19.07
CA PHE A 188 -1.29 -6.59 -18.17
C PHE A 188 -1.60 -5.23 -18.81
N GLU A 189 -0.66 -4.65 -19.57
CA GLU A 189 -0.90 -3.42 -20.33
C GLU A 189 -2.10 -3.55 -21.28
N GLN A 190 -2.19 -4.68 -21.99
CA GLN A 190 -3.30 -4.95 -22.90
C GLN A 190 -4.63 -5.09 -22.17
N ASP A 191 -4.65 -5.80 -21.04
CA ASP A 191 -5.85 -5.95 -20.20
C ASP A 191 -6.31 -4.60 -19.65
N PHE A 192 -5.38 -3.79 -19.14
CA PHE A 192 -5.67 -2.43 -18.68
C PHE A 192 -6.25 -1.58 -19.81
N ALA A 193 -5.69 -1.65 -21.02
CA ALA A 193 -6.21 -0.93 -22.17
C ALA A 193 -7.63 -1.39 -22.55
N ASN A 194 -7.91 -2.70 -22.48
CA ASN A 194 -9.22 -3.26 -22.76
C ASN A 194 -10.28 -2.78 -21.75
N VAL A 195 -9.98 -2.84 -20.45
CA VAL A 195 -10.88 -2.36 -19.38
C VAL A 195 -11.06 -0.85 -19.47
N SER A 196 -10.00 -0.09 -19.73
CA SER A 196 -10.09 1.37 -19.82
C SER A 196 -10.99 1.84 -20.97
N ARG A 197 -11.01 1.10 -22.09
CA ARG A 197 -11.92 1.40 -23.23
C ARG A 197 -13.39 1.14 -22.90
N SER A 198 -13.69 0.18 -22.03
CA SER A 198 -15.07 -0.11 -21.61
C SER A 198 -15.57 0.87 -20.53
N CYS A 199 -14.68 1.52 -19.79
CA CYS A 199 -15.00 2.55 -18.79
C CYS A 199 -15.25 3.96 -19.39
N ARG A 200 -15.97 4.11 -20.52
CA ARG A 200 -16.27 5.46 -21.06
C ARG A 200 -17.12 6.27 -20.06
N GLY A 201 -16.54 7.33 -19.50
CA GLY A 201 -17.17 8.20 -18.48
C GLY A 201 -16.93 7.77 -17.03
N TRP A 202 -16.11 6.75 -16.79
CA TRP A 202 -15.79 6.20 -15.47
C TRP A 202 -14.27 6.12 -15.29
N THR A 203 -13.78 6.29 -14.07
CA THR A 203 -12.35 6.17 -13.79
C THR A 203 -11.99 4.69 -13.68
N CYS A 204 -11.04 4.23 -14.48
CA CYS A 204 -10.44 2.90 -14.31
C CYS A 204 -9.61 2.91 -13.02
N ALA A 205 -10.15 2.33 -11.96
CA ALA A 205 -9.52 2.30 -10.65
C ALA A 205 -8.95 0.90 -10.40
N ARG A 206 -7.81 0.88 -9.68
CA ARG A 206 -7.24 -0.34 -9.15
C ARG A 206 -8.17 -0.86 -8.05
N TYR A 207 -8.50 -2.15 -8.09
CA TYR A 207 -9.14 -2.84 -6.98
C TYR A 207 -8.16 -3.87 -6.41
N ARG A 208 -7.99 -3.85 -5.09
CA ARG A 208 -7.27 -4.86 -4.33
C ARG A 208 -8.31 -5.65 -3.54
N THR A 209 -8.82 -6.72 -4.14
CA THR A 209 -9.66 -7.70 -3.46
C THR A 209 -8.91 -9.02 -3.47
N PRO A 210 -8.42 -9.51 -2.32
CA PRO A 210 -7.78 -10.82 -2.28
C PRO A 210 -8.70 -11.88 -2.93
N PRO A 211 -8.19 -12.78 -3.80
CA PRO A 211 -6.78 -13.03 -4.11
C PRO A 211 -6.24 -12.30 -5.36
N THR A 212 -6.94 -11.31 -5.92
CA THR A 212 -6.56 -10.67 -7.17
C THR A 212 -6.48 -9.14 -7.08
N SER A 213 -5.30 -8.60 -7.40
CA SER A 213 -5.13 -7.21 -7.80
C SER A 213 -5.56 -7.05 -9.26
N GLY A 214 -6.51 -6.15 -9.54
CA GLY A 214 -7.02 -5.93 -10.88
C GLY A 214 -7.52 -4.50 -11.12
N TYR A 215 -8.13 -4.27 -12.27
CA TYR A 215 -8.73 -2.97 -12.63
C TYR A 215 -10.23 -3.13 -12.89
N GLY A 216 -10.99 -2.12 -12.49
CA GLY A 216 -12.41 -2.04 -12.75
C GLY A 216 -12.88 -0.59 -12.89
N CYS A 217 -14.08 -0.40 -13.43
CA CYS A 217 -14.66 0.94 -13.51
C CYS A 217 -15.15 1.40 -12.12
N SER A 218 -14.82 2.62 -11.74
CA SER A 218 -15.31 3.29 -10.54
C SER A 218 -16.00 4.60 -10.93
N ARG A 219 -17.03 5.02 -10.16
CA ARG A 219 -17.67 6.32 -10.40
C ARG A 219 -16.59 7.40 -10.28
N PRO A 220 -16.59 8.42 -11.15
CA PRO A 220 -15.79 9.60 -10.89
C PRO A 220 -16.13 10.13 -9.49
N ALA A 221 -15.11 10.51 -8.71
CA ALA A 221 -15.33 11.17 -7.43
C ALA A 221 -16.25 12.37 -7.67
N ARG A 222 -17.40 12.40 -7.00
CA ARG A 222 -18.28 13.56 -7.05
C ARG A 222 -17.47 14.72 -6.45
N PRO A 223 -17.36 15.88 -7.11
CA PRO A 223 -16.76 17.04 -6.45
C PRO A 223 -17.49 17.26 -5.12
N PRO A 224 -16.78 17.64 -4.04
CA PRO A 224 -17.44 17.97 -2.79
C PRO A 224 -18.55 18.97 -3.12
N SER A 225 -19.77 18.67 -2.67
CA SER A 225 -20.87 19.61 -2.85
C SER A 225 -20.47 20.92 -2.16
N PRO A 226 -20.60 22.08 -2.82
CA PRO A 226 -20.30 23.34 -2.15
C PRO A 226 -21.17 23.43 -0.90
N ALA A 227 -20.53 23.51 0.26
CA ALA A 227 -21.19 23.69 1.53
C ALA A 227 -21.86 25.06 1.52
N TRP A 228 -23.17 25.09 1.29
CA TRP A 228 -23.97 26.28 1.54
C TRP A 228 -24.12 26.45 3.06
N PRO A 229 -23.97 27.68 3.60
CA PRO A 229 -24.08 27.90 5.03
C PRO A 229 -25.50 27.57 5.50
N THR A 230 -25.56 26.84 6.61
CA THR A 230 -26.82 26.43 7.23
C THR A 230 -27.50 27.65 7.87
N SER A 231 -28.74 27.92 7.46
CA SER A 231 -29.68 28.72 8.25
C SER A 231 -30.95 27.90 8.51
N SER A 232 -31.40 28.00 9.75
CA SER A 232 -32.32 27.12 10.46
C SER A 232 -33.77 27.07 9.94
N THR A 233 -34.46 26.01 10.40
CA THR A 233 -35.92 25.80 10.52
C THR A 233 -36.69 25.21 9.33
N ALA A 234 -36.93 23.89 9.37
CA ALA A 234 -38.22 23.26 8.99
C ALA A 234 -38.28 21.78 9.45
N LYS A 235 -39.45 21.37 9.95
CA LYS A 235 -39.82 20.03 10.47
C LYS A 235 -39.83 18.93 9.38
N PRO A 236 -39.79 17.63 9.76
CA PRO A 236 -39.60 16.54 8.80
C PRO A 236 -40.88 16.19 8.04
N SER A 237 -40.82 16.19 6.71
CA SER A 237 -41.82 15.57 5.84
C SER A 237 -41.28 14.26 5.27
N SER A 238 -41.97 13.17 5.55
CA SER A 238 -41.76 11.84 4.98
C SER A 238 -42.10 11.80 3.49
N SER A 239 -41.16 11.37 2.65
CA SER A 239 -41.44 10.74 1.35
C SER A 239 -40.22 9.93 0.86
N PRO A 240 -40.44 8.82 0.11
CA PRO A 240 -39.49 7.72 0.02
C PRO A 240 -38.43 7.96 -1.06
N SER A 241 -37.15 7.80 -0.71
CA SER A 241 -36.07 7.74 -1.70
C SER A 241 -36.14 6.42 -2.45
N SER A 242 -36.64 6.45 -3.68
CA SER A 242 -36.50 5.34 -4.62
C SER A 242 -35.06 5.28 -5.13
N THR A 243 -34.29 4.33 -4.61
CA THR A 243 -32.99 3.96 -5.17
C THR A 243 -33.24 3.20 -6.47
N LYS A 244 -33.16 3.86 -7.63
CA LYS A 244 -33.14 3.16 -8.92
C LYS A 244 -31.79 2.48 -9.08
N HIS A 245 -31.78 1.14 -9.00
CA HIS A 245 -30.65 0.33 -9.40
C HIS A 245 -30.48 0.42 -10.92
N GLY A 246 -29.30 0.86 -11.38
CA GLY A 246 -28.87 0.67 -12.76
C GLY A 246 -28.54 -0.81 -13.04
N PRO A 247 -28.39 -1.22 -14.31
CA PRO A 247 -28.20 -2.63 -14.66
C PRO A 247 -26.97 -3.20 -13.98
N SER A 248 -27.13 -4.37 -13.36
CA SER A 248 -26.08 -5.15 -12.73
C SER A 248 -25.02 -5.52 -13.78
N CYS A 249 -23.78 -5.09 -13.59
CA CYS A 249 -22.64 -5.67 -14.30
C CYS A 249 -22.40 -7.07 -13.70
N THR A 250 -22.78 -8.11 -14.42
CA THR A 250 -22.35 -9.48 -14.13
C THR A 250 -20.82 -9.55 -14.30
N PRO A 251 -20.06 -10.05 -13.32
CA PRO A 251 -18.63 -10.30 -13.52
C PRO A 251 -18.44 -11.37 -14.61
N PRO A 252 -17.38 -11.27 -15.42
CA PRO A 252 -17.06 -12.31 -16.39
C PRO A 252 -16.75 -13.62 -15.65
N THR A 253 -17.33 -14.72 -16.11
CA THR A 253 -16.96 -16.07 -15.69
C THR A 253 -15.58 -16.38 -16.22
N TRP A 254 -14.61 -16.59 -15.32
CA TRP A 254 -13.29 -17.10 -15.67
C TRP A 254 -13.39 -18.59 -16.00
N PRO A 255 -12.77 -19.10 -17.07
CA PRO A 255 -12.59 -20.53 -17.24
C PRO A 255 -11.66 -21.05 -16.13
N THR A 256 -12.03 -22.21 -15.59
CA THR A 256 -11.31 -22.98 -14.55
C THR A 256 -9.89 -23.34 -14.94
#